data_AF-A0A917K138-F1
#
_entry.id   AF-A0A917K138-F1
#
_cell.length_a   1.000
_cell.length_b   1.000
_cell.length_c   1.000
_cell.angle_alpha   90.00
_cell.angle_beta   90.00
_cell.angle_gamma   90.00
#
_symmetry.space_group_name_H-M   'P 1'
#
loop_
_entity.id
_entity.type
_entity.pdbx_description
1 polymer ?
#
loop_
_entity_poly.entity_id
_entity_poly.type
_entity_poly.pdbx_seq_one_letter_code
_entity_poly.pdbx_strand_id
1 'polypeptide(L)'
;MKRTSLLFLCFILCFGQAYAESQHAHSQKGSSLVKKTAKSVNWPGRCEIMIVNNSYEPVQVYGMFDDGEGLRFNVLPSDPPHYISLFYYGYCHYDMYVSIQSFNGFHLYSGYPSVGSTIEIIPYFSKQLKSNQSQVQIKK
;
A
#
# COMPACT_ATOMS: atom_id res chain seq x y z
N MET A 1 3.12 40.43 -40.27
CA MET A 1 3.00 38.99 -39.95
C MET A 1 3.29 38.76 -38.47
N LYS A 2 2.48 37.90 -37.85
CA LYS A 2 2.40 37.54 -36.43
C LYS A 2 3.75 37.16 -35.79
N ARG A 3 4.05 37.73 -34.61
CA ARG A 3 5.02 37.19 -33.65
C ARG A 3 4.30 36.90 -32.33
N THR A 4 3.44 35.89 -32.36
CA THR A 4 2.81 35.34 -31.17
C THR A 4 3.59 34.10 -30.72
N SER A 5 4.00 34.14 -29.46
CA SER A 5 4.14 32.98 -28.57
C SER A 5 5.26 31.98 -28.89
N LEU A 6 6.38 32.13 -28.20
CA LEU A 6 7.42 31.09 -28.10
C LEU A 6 7.93 30.93 -26.66
N LEU A 7 7.13 31.33 -25.67
CA LEU A 7 7.44 31.20 -24.23
C LEU A 7 6.51 30.24 -23.46
N PHE A 8 5.64 29.52 -24.17
CA PHE A 8 4.67 28.60 -23.54
C PHE A 8 5.08 27.12 -23.52
N LEU A 9 6.29 26.77 -23.98
CA LEU A 9 6.70 25.36 -24.11
C LEU A 9 7.52 24.80 -22.92
N CYS A 10 7.98 25.65 -21.99
CA CYS A 10 8.79 25.18 -20.84
C CYS A 10 7.97 24.72 -19.62
N PHE A 11 6.69 25.07 -19.50
CA PHE A 11 5.90 24.74 -18.31
C PHE A 11 5.17 23.40 -18.36
N ILE A 12 5.14 22.72 -19.52
CA ILE A 12 4.41 21.45 -19.69
C ILE A 12 5.26 20.23 -19.27
N LEU A 13 6.58 20.37 -19.15
CA LEU A 13 7.48 19.26 -18.81
C LEU A 13 7.70 19.05 -17.30
N CYS A 14 7.11 19.88 -16.44
CA CYS A 14 7.28 19.76 -14.99
C CYS A 14 6.21 18.92 -14.27
N PHE A 15 5.24 18.36 -14.99
CA PHE A 15 4.27 17.42 -14.42
C PHE A 15 4.75 15.97 -14.56
N GLY A 16 6.01 15.71 -14.20
CA GLY A 16 6.44 14.36 -13.86
C GLY A 16 5.77 13.98 -12.55
N GLN A 17 4.65 13.27 -12.60
CA GLN A 17 4.03 12.68 -11.42
C GLN A 17 5.04 11.71 -10.80
N ALA A 18 5.73 12.14 -9.75
CA ALA A 18 6.52 11.24 -8.91
C ALA A 18 5.53 10.38 -8.11
N TYR A 19 5.09 9.26 -8.70
CA TYR A 19 4.33 8.28 -7.94
C TYR A 19 5.24 7.71 -6.86
N ALA A 20 4.85 7.89 -5.61
CA ALA A 20 5.48 7.21 -4.50
C ALA A 20 5.38 5.70 -4.73
N GLU A 21 6.48 4.99 -4.48
CA GLU A 21 6.57 3.54 -4.63
C GLU A 21 5.66 2.88 -3.58
N SER A 22 4.48 2.40 -4.00
CA SER A 22 3.51 1.71 -3.14
C SER A 22 3.78 0.21 -3.03
N GLN A 23 4.94 -0.26 -3.50
CA GLN A 23 5.36 -1.65 -3.45
C GLN A 23 6.38 -1.85 -2.33
N HIS A 24 6.07 -2.76 -1.41
CA HIS A 24 6.90 -3.12 -0.27
C HIS A 24 7.37 -4.55 -0.46
N ALA A 25 8.65 -4.82 -0.23
CA ALA A 25 9.23 -6.14 -0.43
C ALA A 25 10.24 -6.45 0.67
N HIS A 26 10.52 -7.74 0.80
CA HIS A 26 11.61 -8.27 1.62
C HIS A 26 12.95 -7.68 1.16
N SER A 27 13.77 -7.23 2.10
CA SER A 27 15.08 -6.60 1.86
C SER A 27 16.16 -7.66 1.58
N GLN A 28 16.00 -8.37 0.47
CA GLN A 28 17.02 -9.30 0.02
C GLN A 28 18.30 -8.56 -0.35
N LYS A 29 19.40 -8.84 0.36
CA LYS A 29 20.76 -8.52 -0.11
C LYS A 29 21.09 -9.36 -1.33
N GLY A 30 20.68 -8.94 -2.53
CA GLY A 30 21.20 -9.47 -3.80
C GLY A 30 20.21 -9.97 -4.84
N SER A 31 18.91 -9.71 -4.72
CA SER A 31 17.93 -10.13 -5.74
C SER A 31 17.35 -8.91 -6.48
N SER A 32 17.95 -8.60 -7.62
CA SER A 32 17.46 -7.59 -8.60
C SER A 32 16.23 -8.07 -9.40
N LEU A 33 15.48 -9.05 -8.90
CA LEU A 33 14.44 -9.75 -9.65
C LEU A 33 13.00 -9.34 -9.34
N VAL A 34 12.77 -8.31 -8.52
CA VAL A 34 11.43 -7.72 -8.42
C VAL A 34 11.21 -6.81 -9.64
N LYS A 35 10.88 -7.43 -10.77
CA LYS A 35 10.52 -6.71 -11.98
C LYS A 35 9.22 -5.95 -11.71
N LYS A 36 9.33 -4.64 -11.51
CA LYS A 36 8.24 -3.68 -11.30
C LYS A 36 7.22 -3.84 -12.42
N THR A 37 6.23 -4.69 -12.20
CA THR A 37 5.16 -4.88 -13.16
C THR A 37 4.12 -3.84 -12.81
N ALA A 38 3.78 -2.96 -13.74
CA ALA A 38 2.67 -2.02 -13.59
C ALA A 38 1.41 -2.83 -13.27
N LYS A 39 1.03 -2.89 -11.99
CA LYS A 39 -0.11 -3.69 -11.52
C LYS A 39 -1.40 -2.93 -11.77
N SER A 40 -2.45 -3.68 -12.09
CA SER A 40 -3.78 -3.11 -12.14
C SER A 40 -4.15 -2.60 -10.75
N VAL A 41 -4.70 -1.39 -10.71
CA VAL A 41 -5.04 -0.66 -9.47
C VAL A 41 -6.10 -1.39 -8.63
N ASN A 42 -6.67 -2.49 -9.11
CA ASN A 42 -7.87 -3.10 -8.54
C ASN A 42 -7.65 -4.43 -7.81
N TRP A 43 -6.49 -5.11 -7.98
CA TRP A 43 -6.31 -6.46 -7.41
C TRP A 43 -4.85 -6.77 -7.05
N PRO A 44 -4.59 -7.55 -5.98
CA PRO A 44 -3.25 -8.03 -5.66
C PRO A 44 -2.71 -8.95 -6.75
N GLY A 45 -1.40 -8.88 -6.99
CA GLY A 45 -0.70 -9.85 -7.83
C GLY A 45 -0.65 -11.25 -7.20
N ARG A 46 -0.14 -12.23 -7.97
CA ARG A 46 -0.09 -13.65 -7.57
C ARG A 46 0.67 -13.95 -6.26
N CYS A 47 1.57 -13.06 -5.84
CA CYS A 47 2.41 -13.22 -4.65
C CYS A 47 2.32 -12.00 -3.74
N GLU A 48 1.14 -11.39 -3.64
CA GLU A 48 1.00 -10.12 -2.93
C GLU A 48 -0.19 -10.07 -1.99
N ILE A 49 -0.04 -9.20 -1.00
CA ILE A 49 -1.12 -8.71 -0.16
C ILE A 49 -1.34 -7.25 -0.53
N MET A 50 -2.58 -6.88 -0.84
CA MET A 50 -2.93 -5.50 -1.14
C MET A 50 -3.52 -4.84 0.09
N ILE A 51 -3.12 -3.61 0.37
CA ILE A 51 -3.63 -2.78 1.47
C ILE A 51 -4.18 -1.49 0.87
N VAL A 52 -5.43 -1.19 1.19
CA VAL A 52 -6.15 -0.01 0.70
C VAL A 52 -6.70 0.77 1.89
N ASN A 53 -6.33 2.04 2.01
CA ASN A 53 -6.87 2.92 3.04
C ASN A 53 -7.97 3.82 2.46
N ASN A 54 -9.21 3.36 2.58
CA ASN A 54 -10.42 4.11 2.24
C ASN A 54 -10.98 4.88 3.46
N SER A 55 -10.26 4.91 4.58
CA SER A 55 -10.64 5.69 5.77
C SER A 55 -10.25 7.17 5.65
N TYR A 56 -10.58 7.95 6.69
CA TYR A 56 -10.24 9.37 6.76
C TYR A 56 -8.93 9.66 7.50
N GLU A 57 -8.27 8.65 8.05
CA GLU A 57 -7.08 8.81 8.89
C GLU A 57 -5.89 8.00 8.35
N PRO A 58 -4.65 8.50 8.50
CA PRO A 58 -3.46 7.75 8.14
C PRO A 58 -3.27 6.56 9.06
N VAL A 59 -2.82 5.45 8.48
CA VAL A 59 -2.50 4.22 9.22
C VAL A 59 -1.04 3.84 9.02
N GLN A 60 -0.50 3.17 10.02
CA GLN A 60 0.82 2.56 9.97
C GLN A 60 0.67 1.05 9.88
N VAL A 61 1.35 0.48 8.90
CA VAL A 61 1.39 -0.95 8.62
C VAL A 61 2.73 -1.50 9.06
N TYR A 62 2.66 -2.63 9.75
CA TYR A 62 3.78 -3.45 10.16
C TYR A 62 3.61 -4.81 9.51
N GLY A 63 4.70 -5.36 9.00
CA GLY A 63 4.74 -6.72 8.51
C GLY A 63 5.92 -7.49 9.10
N MET A 64 5.77 -8.79 9.28
CA MET A 64 6.85 -9.70 9.64
C MET A 64 6.84 -10.88 8.67
N PHE A 65 7.96 -11.08 7.99
CA PHE A 65 8.22 -12.23 7.13
C PHE A 65 8.59 -13.46 7.96
N ASP A 66 8.54 -14.65 7.36
CA ASP A 66 8.80 -15.92 8.04
C ASP A 66 10.21 -16.04 8.61
N ASP A 67 11.17 -15.30 8.05
CA ASP A 67 12.55 -15.26 8.53
C ASP A 67 12.79 -14.20 9.63
N GLY A 68 11.71 -13.57 10.11
CA GLY A 68 11.76 -12.55 11.14
C GLY A 68 12.18 -11.17 10.62
N GLU A 69 12.31 -10.99 9.30
CA GLU A 69 12.51 -9.67 8.75
C GLU A 69 11.23 -8.83 8.84
N GLY A 70 11.37 -7.61 9.33
CA GLY A 70 10.25 -6.69 9.51
C GLY A 70 10.18 -5.66 8.39
N LEU A 71 8.96 -5.26 8.03
CA LEU A 71 8.70 -4.08 7.22
C LEU A 71 7.80 -3.10 7.97
N ARG A 72 7.94 -1.81 7.66
CA ARG A 72 7.09 -0.75 8.20
C ARG A 72 6.88 0.32 7.15
N PHE A 73 5.63 0.72 6.95
CA PHE A 73 5.28 1.84 6.09
C PHE A 73 3.97 2.49 6.54
N ASN A 74 3.71 3.67 6.00
CA ASN A 74 2.47 4.40 6.25
C ASN A 74 1.59 4.32 5.01
N VAL A 75 0.27 4.32 5.22
CA VAL A 75 -0.74 4.41 4.17
C VAL A 75 -1.66 5.57 4.51
N LEU A 76 -1.57 6.63 3.73
CA LEU A 76 -2.39 7.83 3.91
C LEU A 76 -3.79 7.62 3.31
N PRO A 77 -4.79 8.39 3.75
CA PRO A 77 -6.08 8.44 3.08
C PRO A 77 -5.89 8.82 1.60
N SER A 78 -6.57 8.12 0.70
CA SER A 78 -6.48 8.33 -0.76
C SER A 78 -5.13 7.98 -1.40
N ASP A 79 -4.18 7.38 -0.67
CA ASP A 79 -3.02 6.76 -1.30
C ASP A 79 -3.45 5.67 -2.27
N PRO A 80 -2.71 5.46 -3.37
CA PRO A 80 -2.94 4.29 -4.21
C PRO A 80 -2.76 3.01 -3.38
N PRO A 81 -3.35 1.88 -3.81
CA PRO A 81 -3.16 0.61 -3.13
C PRO A 81 -1.67 0.29 -2.91
N HIS A 82 -1.36 -0.15 -1.70
CA HIS A 82 -0.04 -0.63 -1.33
C HIS A 82 0.02 -2.15 -1.47
N TYR A 83 1.11 -2.65 -2.03
CA TYR A 83 1.31 -4.06 -2.28
C TYR A 83 2.50 -4.56 -1.48
N ILE A 84 2.30 -5.57 -0.66
CA ILE A 84 3.40 -6.28 -0.01
C ILE A 84 3.71 -7.54 -0.82
N SER A 85 4.93 -7.63 -1.33
CA SER A 85 5.43 -8.81 -2.04
C SER A 85 5.82 -9.90 -1.06
N LEU A 86 5.17 -11.05 -1.20
CA LEU A 86 5.51 -12.32 -0.57
C LEU A 86 6.45 -13.18 -1.43
N PHE A 87 6.93 -12.65 -2.56
CA PHE A 87 7.96 -13.31 -3.36
C PHE A 87 9.35 -12.95 -2.84
N TYR A 88 9.96 -13.88 -2.10
CA TYR A 88 11.33 -13.79 -1.63
C TYR A 88 11.96 -15.19 -1.55
N TYR A 89 13.28 -15.23 -1.47
CA TYR A 89 14.15 -16.41 -1.62
C TYR A 89 13.83 -17.28 -2.85
N GLY A 90 13.29 -16.68 -3.91
CA GLY A 90 12.97 -17.35 -5.17
C GLY A 90 11.66 -18.13 -5.18
N TYR A 91 10.81 -18.00 -4.15
CA TYR A 91 9.49 -18.61 -4.10
C TYR A 91 8.42 -17.68 -3.53
N CYS A 92 7.16 -18.09 -3.66
CA CYS A 92 5.99 -17.35 -3.22
C CYS A 92 5.55 -17.86 -1.85
N HIS A 93 5.66 -17.04 -0.81
CA HIS A 93 5.19 -17.39 0.52
C HIS A 93 3.67 -17.28 0.60
N TYR A 94 3.07 -18.12 1.46
CA TYR A 94 1.61 -18.28 1.52
C TYR A 94 0.91 -17.17 2.30
N ASP A 95 1.54 -16.64 3.34
CA ASP A 95 1.04 -15.56 4.17
C ASP A 95 2.21 -14.76 4.77
N MET A 96 1.88 -13.74 5.56
CA MET A 96 2.83 -13.05 6.43
C MET A 96 2.07 -12.48 7.62
N TYR A 97 2.73 -12.22 8.74
CA TYR A 97 2.09 -11.45 9.81
C TYR A 97 1.94 -9.99 9.38
N VAL A 98 0.75 -9.43 9.52
CA VAL A 98 0.44 -8.01 9.28
C VAL A 98 -0.25 -7.44 10.51
N SER A 99 0.20 -6.25 10.94
CA SER A 99 -0.44 -5.45 11.98
C SER A 99 -0.65 -4.03 11.49
N ILE A 100 -1.84 -3.48 11.75
CA ILE A 100 -2.26 -2.15 11.31
C ILE A 100 -2.75 -1.38 12.53
N GLN A 101 -2.24 -0.15 12.67
CA GLN A 101 -2.66 0.79 13.69
C GLN A 101 -2.87 2.18 13.10
N SER A 102 -3.78 2.95 13.69
CA SER A 102 -3.85 4.39 13.42
C SER A 102 -2.57 5.09 13.91
N PHE A 103 -2.29 6.28 13.37
CA PHE A 103 -1.19 7.11 13.86
C PHE A 103 -1.36 7.55 15.33
N ASN A 104 -2.60 7.55 15.82
CA ASN A 104 -2.93 7.83 17.22
C ASN A 104 -2.69 6.61 18.15
N GLY A 105 -2.17 5.49 17.62
CA GLY A 105 -1.84 4.29 18.39
C GLY A 105 -3.00 3.32 18.58
N PHE A 106 -4.20 3.60 18.07
CA PHE A 106 -5.31 2.64 18.12
C PHE A 106 -5.03 1.45 17.21
N HIS A 107 -5.13 0.26 17.78
CA HIS A 107 -5.00 -1.00 17.06
C HIS A 107 -6.22 -1.22 16.16
N LEU A 108 -6.00 -1.54 14.88
CA LEU A 108 -7.07 -1.79 13.91
C LEU A 108 -7.13 -3.26 13.49
N TYR A 109 -5.99 -3.91 13.33
CA TYR A 109 -5.91 -5.31 12.89
C TYR A 109 -4.56 -5.95 13.19
N SER A 110 -4.55 -7.24 13.54
CA SER A 110 -3.38 -8.13 13.49
C SER A 110 -3.79 -9.49 12.94
N GLY A 111 -2.98 -10.10 12.08
CA GLY A 111 -3.19 -11.48 11.65
C GLY A 111 -2.25 -11.94 10.55
N TYR A 112 -2.53 -13.11 9.98
CA TYR A 112 -1.76 -13.72 8.89
C TYR A 112 -2.60 -13.78 7.60
N PRO A 113 -2.78 -12.65 6.91
CA PRO A 113 -3.48 -12.63 5.63
C PRO A 113 -2.74 -13.47 4.59
N SER A 114 -3.46 -14.34 3.87
CA SER A 114 -2.87 -15.15 2.81
C SER A 114 -2.54 -14.31 1.57
N VAL A 115 -1.65 -14.82 0.73
CA VAL A 115 -1.39 -14.33 -0.62
C VAL A 115 -2.70 -14.12 -1.41
N GLY A 116 -2.77 -13.01 -2.15
CA GLY A 116 -3.96 -12.59 -2.88
C GLY A 116 -5.01 -11.88 -2.03
N SER A 117 -4.80 -11.72 -0.72
CA SER A 117 -5.75 -10.98 0.12
C SER A 117 -5.68 -9.48 -0.12
N THR A 118 -6.84 -8.83 0.00
CA THR A 118 -6.99 -7.38 0.08
C THR A 118 -7.44 -7.00 1.47
N ILE A 119 -6.66 -6.15 2.14
CA ILE A 119 -6.99 -5.55 3.43
C ILE A 119 -7.49 -4.14 3.17
N GLU A 120 -8.79 -3.94 3.34
CA GLU A 120 -9.44 -2.65 3.14
C GLU A 120 -9.72 -2.00 4.50
N ILE A 121 -9.10 -0.85 4.75
CA ILE A 121 -9.39 -0.02 5.92
C ILE A 121 -10.48 0.97 5.55
N ILE A 122 -11.63 0.89 6.22
CA ILE A 122 -12.81 1.74 5.97
C ILE A 122 -13.16 2.58 7.20
N PRO A 123 -13.87 3.71 7.04
CA PRO A 123 -14.39 4.45 8.18
C PRO A 123 -15.42 3.63 8.95
N TYR A 124 -15.37 3.66 10.27
CA TYR A 124 -16.41 3.14 11.14
C TYR A 124 -17.52 4.17 11.31
N PHE A 125 -18.74 3.85 10.90
CA PHE A 125 -19.91 4.65 11.21
C PHE A 125 -20.81 3.88 12.19
N SER A 126 -20.61 4.06 13.49
CA SER A 126 -21.59 3.57 14.47
C SER A 126 -22.86 4.44 14.40
N LYS A 127 -24.02 3.80 14.26
CA LYS A 127 -25.35 4.47 14.23
C LYS A 127 -25.70 5.25 15.50
N GLN A 128 -24.85 5.24 16.51
CA GLN A 128 -24.96 6.09 17.69
C GLN A 128 -23.60 6.73 17.93
N LEU A 129 -23.60 8.07 17.84
CA LEU A 129 -22.51 9.00 18.11
C LEU A 129 -21.27 8.88 17.21
N LYS A 130 -20.92 10.02 16.60
CA LYS A 130 -19.75 10.27 15.75
C LYS A 130 -18.47 9.69 16.38
N SER A 131 -18.07 8.49 15.95
CA SER A 131 -16.73 7.97 16.17
C SER A 131 -16.01 8.00 14.82
N ASN A 132 -14.86 8.68 14.73
CA ASN A 132 -14.02 8.71 13.52
C ASN A 132 -13.10 7.49 13.41
N GLN A 133 -13.38 6.42 14.16
CA GLN A 133 -12.54 5.22 14.16
C GLN A 133 -12.58 4.51 12.80
N SER A 134 -11.54 3.74 12.50
CA SER A 134 -11.47 2.93 11.27
C SER A 134 -11.69 1.45 11.58
N GLN A 135 -12.16 0.68 10.61
CA GLN A 135 -12.28 -0.79 10.69
C GLN A 135 -11.60 -1.45 9.51
N VAL A 136 -11.20 -2.71 9.67
CA VAL A 136 -10.52 -3.50 8.65
C VAL A 136 -11.46 -4.59 8.12
N GLN A 137 -11.56 -4.68 6.80
CA GLN A 137 -12.21 -5.80 6.08
C GLN A 137 -11.16 -6.54 5.27
N ILE A 138 -11.22 -7.87 5.27
CA ILE A 138 -10.33 -8.72 4.47
C ILE A 138 -11.16 -9.40 3.39
N LYS A 139 -10.74 -9.21 2.14
CA LYS A 139 -11.32 -9.84 0.95
C LYS A 139 -10.25 -10.73 0.31
N LYS A 140 -10.69 -11.77 -0.38
CA LYS A 140 -9.84 -12.69 -1.15
C LYS A 140 -10.31 -12.73 -2.59
#